data_AF-A0A349BBL6-F1
#
_entry.id   AF-A0A349BBL6-F1
#
_cell.length_a   1.000
_cell.length_b   1.000
_cell.length_c   1.000
_cell.angle_alpha   90.00
_cell.angle_beta   90.00
_cell.angle_gamma   90.00
#
_symmetry.space_group_name_H-M   'P 1'
#
loop_
_entity.id
_entity.type
_entity.pdbx_description
1 polymer ?
#
loop_
_entity_poly.entity_id
_entity_poly.type
_entity_poly.pdbx_seq_one_letter_code
_entity_poly.pdbx_strand_id
1 'polypeptide(L)'
;TAAAVVSAALRRQALHDGLTGLPNRTLLRDRLQTALGEAKRRGERVALVLLDLNHFKDVNDALGHQYGDELLMSFAERLRHLLRDCDTIARLGGDE
;
A
#
# COMPACT_ATOMS: atom_id res chain seq x y z
N THR A 1 -5.80 -21.05 17.61
CA THR A 1 -6.15 -22.29 16.88
C THR A 1 -5.75 -22.14 15.42
N ALA A 2 -5.43 -23.23 14.72
CA ALA A 2 -5.00 -23.19 13.31
C ALA A 2 -6.02 -22.48 12.38
N ALA A 3 -7.32 -22.58 12.66
CA ALA A 3 -8.37 -21.89 11.92
C ALA A 3 -8.28 -20.35 11.98
N ALA A 4 -7.86 -19.78 13.13
CA ALA A 4 -7.69 -18.33 13.26
C ALA A 4 -6.50 -17.81 12.46
N VAL A 5 -5.43 -18.61 12.35
CA VAL A 5 -4.23 -18.28 11.57
C VAL A 5 -4.53 -18.32 10.07
N VAL A 6 -5.28 -19.33 9.60
CA VAL A 6 -5.73 -19.42 8.21
C VAL A 6 -6.63 -18.23 7.84
N SER A 7 -7.55 -17.84 8.73
CA SER A 7 -8.40 -16.65 8.52
C SER A 7 -7.59 -15.36 8.43
N ALA A 8 -6.57 -15.19 9.28
CA ALA A 8 -5.71 -14.00 9.26
C ALA A 8 -4.85 -13.92 7.97
N ALA A 9 -4.31 -15.05 7.51
CA ALA A 9 -3.55 -15.11 6.26
C ALA A 9 -4.42 -14.78 5.04
N LEU A 10 -5.63 -15.35 4.96
CA LEU A 10 -6.60 -15.05 3.89
C LEU A 10 -6.99 -13.57 3.89
N ARG A 11 -7.22 -12.99 5.07
CA ARG A 11 -7.53 -11.56 5.19
C ARG A 11 -6.35 -10.69 4.76
N ARG A 12 -5.12 -11.06 5.12
CA ARG A 12 -3.92 -10.34 4.69
C ARG A 12 -3.79 -10.38 3.17
N GLN A 13 -3.96 -11.55 2.55
CA GLN A 13 -3.89 -11.71 1.10
C GLN A 13 -4.99 -10.92 0.36
N ALA A 14 -6.18 -10.80 0.95
CA ALA A 14 -7.28 -10.04 0.34
C ALA A 14 -7.11 -8.50 0.45
N LEU A 15 -6.35 -8.02 1.44
CA LEU A 15 -6.28 -6.58 1.79
C LEU A 15 -4.88 -5.97 1.63
N HIS A 16 -3.86 -6.76 1.33
CA HIS A 16 -2.49 -6.31 1.16
C HIS A 16 -1.92 -6.76 -0.18
N ASP A 17 -1.03 -5.93 -0.72
CA ASP A 17 -0.20 -6.24 -1.87
C ASP A 17 0.77 -7.39 -1.53
N GLY A 18 0.85 -8.38 -2.42
CA GLY A 18 1.64 -9.60 -2.19
C GLY A 18 3.15 -9.35 -2.16
N LEU A 19 3.65 -8.36 -2.91
CA LEU A 19 5.08 -8.08 -3.02
C LEU A 19 5.58 -7.18 -1.88
N THR A 20 4.90 -6.07 -1.62
CA THR A 20 5.35 -5.07 -0.63
C THR A 20 4.74 -5.29 0.75
N GLY A 21 3.63 -6.00 0.86
CA GLY A 21 2.83 -6.12 2.09
C GLY A 21 2.08 -4.84 2.49
N LEU A 22 2.16 -3.78 1.68
CA LEU A 22 1.36 -2.57 1.89
C LEU A 22 -0.14 -2.86 1.71
N PRO A 23 -1.04 -2.08 2.32
CA PRO A 23 -2.44 -2.05 1.93
C PRO A 23 -2.61 -2.03 0.41
N ASN A 24 -3.52 -2.85 -0.10
CA ASN A 24 -3.91 -2.80 -1.51
C ASN A 24 -5.01 -1.75 -1.75
N ARG A 25 -5.47 -1.63 -3.00
CA ARG A 25 -6.54 -0.70 -3.39
C ARG A 25 -7.82 -0.88 -2.58
N THR A 26 -8.18 -2.12 -2.24
CA THR A 26 -9.38 -2.42 -1.46
C THR A 26 -9.29 -1.84 -0.05
N LEU A 27 -8.18 -2.09 0.65
CA LEU A 27 -7.98 -1.55 1.99
C LEU A 27 -7.78 -0.02 1.99
N LEU A 28 -7.15 0.55 0.97
CA LEU A 28 -7.07 2.01 0.83
C LEU A 28 -8.46 2.63 0.75
N ARG A 29 -9.34 2.08 -0.08
CA ARG A 29 -10.71 2.61 -0.25
C ARG A 29 -11.49 2.58 1.05
N ASP A 30 -11.41 1.48 1.79
CA ASP A 30 -12.03 1.33 3.11
C ASP A 30 -11.54 2.42 4.09
N ARG A 31 -10.21 2.56 4.23
CA ARG A 31 -9.62 3.57 5.11
C ARG A 31 -9.93 5.00 4.70
N LEU A 32 -9.96 5.29 3.40
CA LEU A 32 -10.32 6.60 2.87
C LEU A 32 -11.77 6.95 3.21
N GLN A 33 -12.70 5.99 3.12
CA GLN A 33 -14.10 6.20 3.52
C GLN A 33 -14.21 6.53 5.02
N THR A 34 -13.46 5.81 5.87
CA THR A 34 -13.39 6.10 7.31
C THR A 34 -12.84 7.51 7.57
N ALA A 35 -11.70 7.86 6.97
CA ALA A 35 -11.04 9.15 7.16
C ALA A 35 -11.94 10.32 6.71
N LEU A 36 -12.62 10.19 5.57
CA LEU A 36 -13.58 11.20 5.10
C LEU A 36 -14.77 11.36 6.05
N GLY A 37 -15.28 10.25 6.60
CA GLY A 37 -16.37 10.26 7.58
C GLY A 37 -15.97 10.96 8.89
N GLU A 38 -14.75 10.71 9.37
CA GLU A 38 -14.19 11.35 10.57
C GLU A 38 -13.93 12.84 10.35
N ALA A 39 -13.28 13.20 9.24
CA ALA A 39 -13.00 14.58 8.90
C ALA A 39 -14.29 15.41 8.78
N LYS A 40 -15.34 14.85 8.16
CA LYS A 40 -16.66 15.49 8.08
C LYS A 40 -17.27 15.77 9.46
N ARG A 41 -17.14 14.82 10.42
CA ARG A 41 -17.66 15.00 11.79
C ARG A 41 -16.87 16.03 12.59
N ARG A 42 -15.57 16.15 12.34
CA ARG A 42 -14.64 17.01 13.09
C ARG A 42 -14.41 18.39 12.45
N GLY A 43 -14.89 18.60 11.23
CA GLY A 43 -14.58 19.81 10.45
C GLY A 43 -13.14 19.86 9.94
N GLU A 44 -12.51 18.70 9.79
CA GLU A 44 -11.11 18.56 9.34
C GLU A 44 -11.04 18.26 7.83
N ARG A 45 -9.82 18.14 7.29
CA ARG A 45 -9.58 17.83 5.87
C ARG A 45 -8.70 16.58 5.76
N VAL A 46 -8.96 15.79 4.71
CA VAL A 46 -8.12 14.66 4.31
C VAL A 46 -7.35 15.06 3.05
N ALA A 47 -6.07 14.73 2.99
CA ALA A 47 -5.26 14.83 1.78
C ALA A 47 -5.00 13.43 1.21
N LEU A 48 -5.03 13.32 -0.11
CA LEU A 48 -4.63 12.10 -0.84
C LEU A 48 -3.48 12.46 -1.76
N VAL A 49 -2.39 11.70 -1.68
CA VAL A 49 -1.22 11.85 -2.54
C VAL A 49 -1.07 10.59 -3.37
N LEU A 50 -0.94 10.74 -4.67
CA LEU A 50 -0.59 9.66 -5.60
C LEU A 50 0.86 9.85 -6.00
N LEU A 51 1.63 8.76 -5.92
CA LEU A 51 3.05 8.73 -6.23
C LEU A 51 3.29 7.68 -7.31
N ASP A 52 4.18 8.00 -8.24
CA ASP A 52 4.68 7.08 -9.25
C ASP A 52 6.21 7.12 -9.28
N LEU A 53 6.84 5.99 -9.59
CA LEU A 53 8.29 5.90 -9.69
C LEU A 53 8.72 6.21 -11.13
N ASN A 54 9.30 7.40 -11.32
CA ASN A 54 9.87 7.80 -12.60
C ASN A 54 10.91 6.78 -13.09
N HIS A 55 10.88 6.48 -14.39
CA HIS A 55 11.82 5.55 -15.04
C HIS A 55 11.84 4.13 -14.46
N PHE A 56 10.79 3.71 -13.75
CA PHE A 56 10.74 2.35 -13.18
C PHE A 56 10.80 1.24 -14.25
N LYS A 57 10.21 1.48 -15.42
CA LYS A 57 10.30 0.57 -16.57
C LYS A 57 11.75 0.37 -17.03
N ASP A 58 12.56 1.44 -17.05
CA ASP A 58 13.95 1.37 -17.48
C ASP A 58 14.78 0.46 -16.56
N VAL A 59 14.46 0.45 -15.25
CA VAL A 59 15.06 -0.48 -14.27
C VAL A 59 14.69 -1.93 -14.61
N ASN A 60 13.42 -2.20 -14.88
CA ASN A 60 12.96 -3.54 -15.28
C ASN A 60 13.61 -4.01 -16.58
N ASP A 61 13.69 -3.13 -17.58
CA ASP A 61 14.20 -3.47 -18.90
C ASP A 61 15.73 -3.68 -18.86
N ALA A 62 16.47 -2.93 -18.03
CA ALA A 62 17.92 -3.02 -17.94
C ALA A 62 18.42 -4.11 -16.98
N LEU A 63 17.74 -4.32 -15.85
CA LEU A 63 18.21 -5.21 -14.77
C LEU A 63 17.32 -6.44 -14.57
N GLY A 64 16.08 -6.40 -15.08
CA GLY A 64 15.09 -7.45 -14.92
C GLY A 64 14.10 -7.19 -13.78
N HIS A 65 12.92 -7.81 -13.88
CA HIS A 65 11.81 -7.61 -12.93
C HIS A 65 12.16 -7.86 -11.47
N GLN A 66 13.05 -8.80 -11.16
CA GLN A 66 13.49 -9.07 -9.78
C GLN A 66 14.09 -7.83 -9.11
N TYR A 67 14.84 -7.00 -9.85
CA TYR A 67 15.43 -5.77 -9.31
C TYR A 67 14.39 -4.66 -9.19
N GLY A 68 13.42 -4.62 -10.10
CA GLY A 68 12.24 -3.76 -9.93
C GLY A 68 11.45 -4.10 -8.68
N ASP A 69 11.28 -5.38 -8.40
CA ASP A 69 10.60 -5.87 -7.21
C ASP A 69 11.35 -5.48 -5.92
N GLU A 70 12.66 -5.68 -5.88
CA GLU A 70 13.52 -5.23 -4.78
C GLU A 70 13.47 -3.71 -4.57
N LEU A 71 13.44 -2.94 -5.66
CA LEU A 71 13.29 -1.49 -5.62
C LEU A 71 11.95 -1.09 -5.01
N LEU A 72 10.85 -1.72 -5.43
CA LEU A 72 9.51 -1.48 -4.89
C LEU A 72 9.41 -1.83 -3.41
N MET A 73 9.95 -2.98 -3.00
CA MET A 73 9.99 -3.39 -1.59
C MET A 73 10.78 -2.38 -0.75
N SER A 74 11.95 -1.95 -1.25
CA SER A 74 12.80 -0.96 -0.57
C SER A 74 12.16 0.42 -0.52
N PHE A 75 11.41 0.82 -1.55
CA PHE A 75 10.68 2.08 -1.60
C PHE A 75 9.51 2.07 -0.61
N ALA A 76 8.75 0.98 -0.57
CA ALA A 76 7.67 0.78 0.39
C ALA A 76 8.15 0.88 1.83
N GLU A 77 9.27 0.24 2.17
CA GLU A 77 9.82 0.28 3.52
C GLU A 77 10.30 1.68 3.92
N ARG A 78 10.98 2.40 3.01
CA ARG A 78 11.37 3.80 3.25
C ARG A 78 10.17 4.69 3.52
N LEU A 79 9.10 4.57 2.73
CA LEU A 79 7.91 5.39 2.94
C LEU A 79 7.21 5.09 4.27
N ARG A 80 7.18 3.84 4.73
CA ARG A 80 6.61 3.50 6.06
C ARG A 80 7.28 4.27 7.19
N HIS A 81 8.59 4.49 7.11
CA HIS A 81 9.34 5.21 8.14
C HIS A 81 9.22 6.73 8.05
N LEU A 82 8.78 7.28 6.92
CA LEU A 82 8.61 8.72 6.73
C LEU A 82 7.21 9.21 7.10
N LEU A 83 6.25 8.30 7.15
CA LEU A 83 4.85 8.59 7.43
C LEU A 83 4.56 8.57 8.93
N ARG A 84 3.56 9.36 9.33
CA ARG A 84 3.06 9.35 10.71
C ARG A 84 2.17 8.13 10.92
N ASP A 85 1.96 7.74 12.17
CA ASP A 85 1.11 6.59 12.52
C ASP A 85 -0.35 6.72 12.01
N CYS A 86 -0.84 7.95 11.84
CA CYS A 86 -2.18 8.22 11.32
C CYS A 86 -2.28 8.10 9.79
N ASP A 87 -1.15 8.14 9.09
CA ASP A 87 -1.12 8.14 7.64
C ASP A 87 -1.28 6.72 7.11
N THR A 88 -1.90 6.59 5.94
CA THR A 88 -2.01 5.31 5.23
C THR A 88 -1.26 5.38 3.92
N ILE A 89 -0.30 4.47 3.76
CA ILE A 89 0.30 4.16 2.47
C ILE A 89 -0.35 2.91 1.89
N ALA A 90 -0.56 2.90 0.58
CA ALA A 90 -1.06 1.76 -0.16
C ALA A 90 -0.34 1.65 -1.51
N ARG A 91 -0.19 0.41 -2.00
CA ARG A 91 0.28 0.17 -3.36
C ARG A 91 -0.92 -0.09 -4.27
N LEU A 92 -0.99 0.65 -5.36
CA LEU A 92 -2.14 0.64 -6.29
C LEU A 92 -1.93 -0.18 -7.56
N GLY A 93 -0.68 -0.45 -7.92
CA GLY A 93 -0.30 -1.23 -9.11
C GLY A 93 0.26 -2.61 -8.73
N GLY A 94 -0.02 -3.63 -9.54
CA GLY A 94 0.27 -5.04 -9.26
C GLY A 94 -0.86 -6.00 -9.65
N ASP A 95 -2.07 -5.46 -9.91
CA ASP A 95 -3.23 -6.21 -10.45
C ASP A 95 -3.34 -6.08 -11.99
N GLU A 96 -2.29 -5.60 -12.67
CA GLU A 96 -2.15 -5.53 -14.13
C GLU A 96 -0.92 -6.30 -14.60
#